data_AF-A0A7T8QSA6-F1
#
_entry.id   AF-A0A7T8QSA6-F1
#
_cell.length_a   1.000
_cell.length_b   1.000
_cell.length_c   1.000
_cell.angle_alpha   90.00
_cell.angle_beta   90.00
_cell.angle_gamma   90.00
#
_symmetry.space_group_name_H-M   'P 1'
#
loop_
_entity.id
_entity.type
_entity.pdbx_description
1 polymer ?
#
loop_
_entity_poly.entity_id
_entity_poly.type
_entity_poly.pdbx_seq_one_letter_code
_entity_poly.pdbx_strand_id
1 'polypeptide(L)'
;METKRVEIATLVRAGHTTSNIIKELNVSKATVCRVRKRLADGDDLKNKPAPADRQTAFEAMPTMKMSELAKKKSVDPSTVSKAVKAA
;
A
#
# COMPACT_ATOMS: atom_id res chain seq x y z
N MET A 1 5.61 11.39 -4.41
CA MET A 1 6.27 10.24 -3.74
C MET A 1 6.89 9.25 -4.72
N GLU A 2 6.31 9.08 -5.92
CA GLU A 2 6.81 8.12 -6.91
C GLU A 2 8.19 8.50 -7.48
N THR A 3 8.41 9.78 -7.79
CA THR A 3 9.69 10.31 -8.31
C THR A 3 10.87 9.98 -7.40
N LYS A 4 10.73 10.20 -6.09
CA LYS A 4 11.76 9.87 -5.10
C LYS A 4 12.09 8.38 -5.04
N ARG A 5 11.15 7.47 -5.33
CA ARG A 5 11.42 6.02 -5.32
C ARG A 5 12.25 5.59 -6.52
N VAL A 6 12.01 6.21 -7.68
CA VAL A 6 12.80 5.97 -8.89
C VAL A 6 14.22 6.48 -8.68
N GLU A 7 14.39 7.66 -8.08
CA GLU A 7 15.71 8.20 -7.72
C GLU A 7 16.44 7.35 -6.67
N ILE A 8 15.74 6.85 -5.64
CA ILE A 8 16.34 5.88 -4.71
C ILE A 8 16.80 4.63 -5.47
N ALA A 9 16.00 4.13 -6.42
CA ALA A 9 16.33 2.93 -7.16
C ALA A 9 17.54 3.10 -8.07
N THR A 10 17.69 4.25 -8.74
CA THR A 10 18.88 4.56 -9.53
C THR A 10 20.12 4.64 -8.64
N LEU A 11 20.05 5.32 -7.49
CA LEU A 11 21.17 5.42 -6.55
C LEU A 11 21.56 4.05 -5.95
N VAL A 12 20.57 3.20 -5.65
CA VAL A 12 20.83 1.82 -5.17
C VAL A 12 21.55 1.00 -6.25
N ARG A 13 21.14 1.11 -7.53
CA ARG A 13 21.81 0.43 -8.65
C ARG A 13 23.21 0.97 -8.91
N ALA A 14 23.43 2.26 -8.69
CA ALA A 14 24.75 2.89 -8.75
C ALA A 14 25.66 2.54 -7.56
N GLY A 15 25.19 1.74 -6.59
CA GLY A 15 25.99 1.26 -5.46
C GLY A 15 26.11 2.26 -4.30
N HIS A 16 25.30 3.32 -4.27
CA HIS A 16 25.33 4.27 -3.16
C HIS A 16 24.89 3.63 -1.85
N THR A 17 25.55 4.02 -0.75
CA THR A 17 25.18 3.55 0.59
C THR A 17 23.84 4.14 1.03
N THR A 18 23.12 3.41 1.88
CA THR A 18 21.81 3.84 2.40
C THR A 18 21.90 5.20 3.10
N SER A 19 23.00 5.45 3.82
CA SER A 19 23.23 6.72 4.52
C SER A 19 23.37 7.91 3.56
N ASN A 20 24.02 7.73 2.41
CA ASN A 20 24.16 8.79 1.40
C ASN A 20 22.80 9.12 0.77
N ILE A 21 22.04 8.09 0.40
CA ILE A 21 20.71 8.25 -0.20
C ILE A 21 19.74 8.99 0.74
N ILE A 22 19.79 8.68 2.03
CA ILE A 22 18.98 9.36 3.06
C ILE A 22 19.29 10.86 3.10
N LYS A 23 20.59 11.22 3.06
CA LYS A 23 21.04 12.61 3.11
C LYS A 23 20.70 13.37 1.82
N GLU A 24 20.94 12.77 0.65
CA GLU A 24 20.69 13.41 -0.64
C GLU A 24 19.20 13.64 -0.92
N LEU A 25 18.36 12.62 -0.69
CA LEU A 25 16.94 12.69 -1.06
C LEU A 25 16.02 13.14 0.08
N ASN A 26 16.59 13.39 1.27
CA ASN A 26 15.89 13.68 2.51
C ASN A 26 14.71 12.69 2.74
N VAL A 27 15.05 11.40 2.75
CA VAL A 27 14.09 10.29 2.88
C VAL A 27 14.42 9.43 4.09
N SER A 28 13.38 8.84 4.70
CA SER A 28 13.59 7.96 5.84
C SER A 28 14.32 6.67 5.44
N LYS A 29 15.11 6.12 6.36
CA LYS A 29 15.76 4.81 6.22
C LYS A 29 14.76 3.71 5.84
N ALA A 30 13.55 3.76 6.41
CA ALA A 30 12.48 2.82 6.10
C ALA A 30 12.07 2.87 4.62
N THR A 31 12.03 4.05 4.01
CA THR A 31 11.71 4.23 2.59
C THR A 31 12.77 3.59 1.71
N VAL A 32 14.05 3.85 2.00
CA VAL A 32 15.17 3.26 1.22
C VAL A 32 15.18 1.74 1.33
N CYS A 33 14.99 1.19 2.54
CA CYS A 33 14.91 -0.26 2.74
C CYS A 33 13.74 -0.91 1.97
N ARG A 34 12.56 -0.27 1.94
CA ARG A 34 11.41 -0.79 1.16
C ARG A 34 11.70 -0.80 -0.34
N VAL A 35 12.31 0.26 -0.88
CA VAL A 35 12.68 0.31 -2.30
C VAL A 35 13.71 -0.76 -2.63
N ARG A 36 14.71 -0.96 -1.77
CA ARG A 36 15.73 -2.02 -1.96
C ARG A 36 15.12 -3.42 -1.97
N LYS A 37 14.17 -3.71 -1.06
CA LYS A 37 13.45 -4.98 -1.05
C LYS A 37 12.67 -5.19 -2.34
N ARG A 38 11.86 -4.21 -2.74
CA ARG A 38 11.09 -4.27 -4.00
C ARG A 38 11.98 -4.49 -5.22
N LEU A 39 13.14 -3.85 -5.28
CA LEU A 39 14.12 -4.08 -6.35
C LEU A 39 14.68 -5.50 -6.35
N ALA A 40 14.91 -6.10 -5.19
CA ALA A 40 15.35 -7.49 -5.08
C ALA A 40 14.25 -8.48 -5.47
N ASP A 41 13.00 -8.17 -5.13
CA ASP A 41 11.80 -8.97 -5.45
C ASP A 41 11.36 -8.80 -6.92
N GLY A 42 11.97 -7.89 -7.69
CA GLY A 42 11.52 -7.54 -9.04
C GLY A 42 10.15 -6.84 -9.09
N ASP A 43 9.67 -6.33 -7.96
CA ASP A 43 8.35 -5.72 -7.81
C ASP A 43 8.33 -4.29 -8.38
N ASP A 44 7.17 -3.87 -8.90
CA ASP A 44 7.00 -2.53 -9.43
C ASP A 44 7.12 -1.46 -8.31
N LEU A 45 7.86 -0.39 -8.60
CA LEU A 45 8.08 0.71 -7.65
C LEU A 45 6.87 1.64 -7.52
N LYS A 46 5.90 1.52 -8.43
CA LYS A 46 4.63 2.25 -8.40
C LYS A 46 3.82 1.92 -7.16
N ASN A 47 2.90 2.81 -6.82
CA ASN A 47 1.91 2.51 -5.81
C ASN A 47 0.94 1.46 -6.37
N LYS A 48 0.94 0.27 -5.78
CA LYS A 48 -0.21 -0.64 -5.94
C LYS A 48 -1.42 0.09 -5.37
N PRO A 49 -2.55 0.16 -6.11
CA PRO A 49 -3.79 0.66 -5.54
C PRO A 49 -4.08 -0.14 -4.27
N ALA A 50 -4.65 0.53 -3.27
CA ALA A 50 -5.18 -0.16 -2.09
C ALA A 50 -6.09 -1.29 -2.58
N PRO A 51 -6.08 -2.48 -1.93
CA PRO A 51 -6.86 -3.62 -2.42
C PRO A 51 -8.31 -3.20 -2.62
N ALA A 52 -8.77 -3.33 -3.87
CA ALA A 52 -10.13 -3.04 -4.32
C ALA A 52 -11.18 -3.97 -3.68
N ASP A 53 -10.75 -4.95 -2.89
CA ASP A 53 -11.57 -5.91 -2.14
C ASP A 53 -12.47 -5.31 -1.05
N ARG A 54 -12.58 -3.98 -0.94
CA ARG A 54 -13.53 -3.36 -0.02
C ARG A 54 -14.92 -3.16 -0.62
N GLN A 55 -15.06 -3.10 -1.95
CA GLN A 55 -16.36 -2.86 -2.62
C GLN A 55 -17.16 -4.14 -2.88
N THR A 56 -16.49 -5.28 -3.09
CA THR A 56 -17.14 -6.56 -3.47
C THR A 56 -17.99 -7.21 -2.37
N ALA A 57 -17.86 -6.78 -1.11
CA ALA A 57 -18.63 -7.35 -0.02
C ALA A 57 -20.11 -6.94 -0.03
N PHE A 58 -20.43 -5.76 -0.57
CA PHE A 58 -21.81 -5.25 -0.60
C PHE A 58 -22.57 -5.75 -1.84
N GLU A 59 -21.92 -5.79 -3.01
CA GLU A 59 -22.51 -6.29 -4.26
C GLU A 59 -22.97 -7.74 -4.14
N ALA A 60 -22.29 -8.55 -3.32
CA ALA A 60 -22.65 -9.95 -3.12
C ALA A 60 -23.88 -10.18 -2.21
N MET A 61 -24.23 -9.24 -1.31
CA MET A 61 -25.29 -9.42 -0.29
C MET A 61 -25.93 -8.08 0.14
N PRO A 62 -26.71 -7.41 -0.71
CA PRO A 62 -27.24 -6.06 -0.46
C PRO A 62 -28.28 -5.98 0.68
N THR A 63 -28.90 -7.10 1.05
CA THR A 63 -29.97 -7.16 2.08
C THR A 63 -29.47 -7.55 3.47
N MET A 64 -28.19 -7.91 3.62
CA MET A 64 -27.63 -8.36 4.90
C MET A 64 -27.35 -7.18 5.83
N LYS A 65 -27.62 -7.30 7.13
CA LYS A 65 -27.30 -6.25 8.10
C LYS A 65 -25.78 -6.06 8.19
N MET A 66 -25.32 -4.80 8.29
CA MET A 66 -23.90 -4.45 8.39
C MET A 66 -23.13 -5.22 9.46
N SER A 67 -23.77 -5.44 10.62
CA SER A 67 -23.19 -6.17 11.75
C SER A 67 -22.97 -7.65 11.44
N GLU A 68 -23.85 -8.26 10.65
CA GLU A 68 -23.71 -9.64 10.23
C GLU A 68 -22.68 -9.77 9.11
N LEU A 69 -22.62 -8.80 8.20
CA LEU A 69 -21.60 -8.74 7.17
C LEU A 69 -20.19 -8.57 7.78
N ALA A 70 -20.07 -7.73 8.80
CA ALA A 70 -18.84 -7.54 9.58
C ALA A 70 -18.36 -8.84 10.23
N LYS A 71 -19.27 -9.57 10.91
CA LYS A 71 -18.97 -10.88 11.50
C LYS A 71 -18.55 -11.91 10.45
N LYS A 72 -19.30 -12.02 9.36
CA LYS A 72 -19.06 -12.99 8.28
C LYS A 72 -17.74 -12.77 7.57
N LYS A 73 -17.34 -11.51 7.41
CA LYS A 73 -16.06 -11.13 6.77
C LYS A 73 -14.91 -10.97 7.76
N SER A 74 -15.16 -11.18 9.06
CA SER A 74 -14.18 -10.97 10.14
C SER A 74 -13.52 -9.57 10.07
N VAL A 75 -14.33 -8.55 9.76
CA VAL A 75 -13.91 -7.16 9.69
C VAL A 75 -14.68 -6.31 10.70
N ASP A 76 -14.10 -5.19 11.09
CA ASP A 76 -14.76 -4.25 12.00
C ASP A 76 -16.00 -3.61 11.31
N PRO A 77 -17.12 -3.41 12.04
CA PRO A 77 -18.32 -2.77 11.50
C PRO A 77 -18.06 -1.40 10.86
N SER A 78 -17.08 -0.63 11.35
CA SER A 78 -16.71 0.66 10.75
C SER A 78 -16.08 0.51 9.36
N THR A 79 -15.44 -0.63 9.07
CA THR A 79 -14.89 -0.94 7.75
C THR A 79 -16.03 -1.18 6.75
N VAL A 80 -17.06 -1.90 7.18
CA VAL A 80 -18.27 -2.14 6.38
C VAL A 80 -19.04 -0.84 6.16
N SER A 81 -19.22 -0.03 7.22
CA SER A 81 -19.89 1.27 7.13
C SER A 81 -19.20 2.23 6.15
N LYS A 82 -17.87 2.30 6.19
CA LYS A 82 -17.08 3.10 5.23
C LYS A 82 -17.20 2.59 3.81
N ALA A 83 -17.23 1.27 3.60
CA ALA A 83 -17.39 0.67 2.28
C ALA A 83 -18.77 0.99 1.68
N VAL A 84 -19.84 0.89 2.48
CA VAL A 84 -21.19 1.24 2.00
C VAL A 84 -21.35 2.73 1.74
N LYS A 85 -20.73 3.59 2.55
CA LYS A 85 -20.77 5.04 2.30
C LYS A 85 -19.99 5.47 1.05
N ALA A 86 -19.08 4.63 0.56
CA ALA A 86 -18.24 4.89 -0.61
C ALA A 86 -18.75 4.22 -1.90
N ALA A 87 -19.85 3.45 -1.81
CA ALA A 87 -20.59 2.89 -2.94
C ALA A 87 -21.75 3.82 -3.31
#